data_AF-A0AA44GD50-F1
#
_entry.id   AF-A0AA44GD50-F1
#
_cell.length_a   1.000
_cell.length_b   1.000
_cell.length_c   1.000
_cell.angle_alpha   90.00
_cell.angle_beta   90.00
_cell.angle_gamma   90.00
#
_symmetry.space_group_name_H-M   'P 1'
#
loop_
_entity.id
_entity.type
_entity.pdbx_description
1 polymer ?
#
loop_
_entity_poly.entity_id
_entity_poly.type
_entity_poly.pdbx_seq_one_letter_code
_entity_poly.pdbx_strand_id
1 'polypeptide(L)' 'MHFDSFSEFLLMGGYASYVWGAFIITFGALGLLFVLSCRESKATLKEVKNKMDRQTRIDAAKNMENTL' A
#
# COMPACT_ATOMS: atom_id res chain seq x y z
N MET A 1 23.21 -37.25 0.59
CA MET A 1 22.09 -36.29 0.67
C MET A 1 22.70 -34.98 1.12
N HIS A 2 22.73 -33.95 0.26
CA HIS A 2 23.61 -32.78 0.47
C HIS A 2 22.93 -31.60 1.21
N PHE A 3 21.69 -31.80 1.66
CA PHE A 3 20.95 -30.91 2.56
C PHE A 3 20.10 -31.83 3.44
N ASP A 4 20.53 -32.05 4.68
CA ASP A 4 19.87 -33.01 5.58
C ASP A 4 18.65 -32.38 6.27
N SER A 5 18.49 -31.05 6.18
CA SER A 5 17.35 -30.34 6.76
C SER A 5 17.15 -28.93 6.17
N PHE A 6 15.91 -28.45 6.20
CA PHE A 6 15.52 -27.08 5.85
C PHE A 6 16.33 -26.02 6.63
N SER A 7 16.82 -26.39 7.81
CA SER A 7 17.71 -25.57 8.64
C SER A 7 19.07 -25.32 7.99
N GLU A 8 19.68 -26.29 7.31
CA GLU A 8 20.96 -26.09 6.60
C GLU A 8 20.81 -25.18 5.37
N PHE A 9 19.64 -25.19 4.74
CA PHE A 9 19.31 -24.25 3.67
C PHE A 9 19.15 -22.82 4.21
N LEU A 10 18.64 -22.67 5.43
CA LEU A 10 18.56 -21.39 6.14
C LEU A 10 19.90 -20.96 6.75
N LEU A 11 20.82 -21.88 7.00
CA LEU A 11 22.10 -21.61 7.67
C LEU A 11 23.33 -21.78 6.78
N MET A 12 23.16 -22.02 5.47
CA MET A 12 24.17 -22.26 4.42
C MET A 12 25.61 -21.87 4.80
N GLY A 13 26.26 -22.66 5.66
CA GLY A 13 27.64 -22.47 6.15
C GLY A 13 28.11 -21.03 6.40
N GLY A 14 27.24 -20.09 6.79
CA GLY A 14 27.59 -18.68 7.03
C GLY A 14 27.19 -17.65 5.94
N TYR A 15 26.71 -18.06 4.76
CA TYR A 15 26.29 -17.13 3.69
C TYR A 15 24.82 -16.70 3.74
N ALA A 16 24.03 -17.39 4.55
CA ALA A 16 22.60 -17.16 4.66
C ALA A 16 22.24 -15.71 5.05
N SER A 17 23.03 -15.08 5.91
CA SER A 17 22.82 -13.70 6.35
C SER A 17 22.78 -12.70 5.18
N TYR A 18 23.65 -12.86 4.19
CA TYR A 18 23.70 -12.00 3.00
C TYR A 18 22.48 -12.21 2.09
N VAL A 19 22.10 -13.47 1.86
CA VAL A 19 20.96 -13.82 0.99
C VAL A 19 19.65 -13.37 1.63
N TRP A 20 19.41 -13.78 2.88
CA TRP A 20 18.18 -13.44 3.59
C TRP A 20 18.07 -11.95 3.84
N GLY A 21 19.18 -11.25 4.13
CA GLY A 21 19.20 -9.79 4.23
C GLY A 21 18.72 -9.10 2.96
N ALA A 22 19.27 -9.48 1.80
CA ALA A 22 18.85 -8.94 0.51
C ALA A 22 17.38 -9.25 0.18
N PHE A 23 16.92 -10.47 0.51
CA PHE A 23 15.52 -10.86 0.35
C PHE A 23 14.59 -10.02 1.24
N ILE A 24 14.91 -9.87 2.53
CA ILE A 24 14.13 -9.07 3.48
C ILE A 24 14.06 -7.62 3.01
N ILE A 25 15.18 -7.03 2.58
CA ILE A 25 15.21 -5.64 2.10
C ILE A 25 14.32 -5.47 0.87
N THR A 26 14.42 -6.40 -0.09
CA THR A 26 13.65 -6.35 -1.34
C THR A 26 12.15 -6.55 -1.08
N PHE A 27 11.79 -7.58 -0.30
CA PHE A 27 10.40 -7.82 0.10
C PHE A 27 9.83 -6.69 0.95
N GLY A 28 10.64 -6.10 1.84
CA GLY A 28 10.29 -4.95 2.64
C GLY A 28 10.01 -3.72 1.77
N ALA A 29 10.87 -3.45 0.77
CA ALA A 29 10.67 -2.37 -0.18
C ALA A 29 9.39 -2.57 -1.02
N LEU A 30 9.17 -3.77 -1.56
CA LEU A 30 7.97 -4.13 -2.30
C LEU A 30 6.70 -4.01 -1.44
N GLY A 31 6.73 -4.54 -0.21
CA GLY A 31 5.63 -4.47 0.73
C GLY A 31 5.31 -3.03 1.12
N LEU A 32 6.33 -2.21 1.39
CA LEU A 32 6.18 -0.80 1.69
C LEU A 32 5.59 -0.05 0.50
N LEU A 33 6.08 -0.29 -0.72
CA LEU A 33 5.54 0.31 -1.94
C LEU A 33 4.09 -0.10 -2.18
N PHE A 34 3.74 -1.37 -1.92
CA PHE A 34 2.38 -1.88 -2.03
C PHE A 34 1.45 -1.22 -1.02
N VAL A 35 1.87 -1.12 0.24
CA VAL A 35 1.11 -0.42 1.29
C VAL A 35 0.92 1.06 0.94
N LEU A 36 1.97 1.73 0.48
CA LEU A 36 1.90 3.11 0.03
C LEU A 36 0.96 3.26 -1.17
N SER A 37 1.07 2.42 -2.19
CA SER A 37 0.20 2.41 -3.37
C SER A 37 -1.26 2.19 -3.01
N CYS A 38 -1.53 1.25 -2.10
CA CYS A 38 -2.88 1.02 -1.57
C CYS A 38 -3.40 2.22 -0.76
N ARG A 39 -2.54 2.90 0.00
CA ARG A 39 -2.91 4.09 0.77
C ARG A 39 -3.15 5.31 -0.12
N GLU A 40 -2.29 5.53 -1.11
CA GLU A 40 -2.41 6.58 -2.14
C GLU A 40 -3.72 6.40 -2.92
N SER A 41 -4.01 5.17 -3.38
CA SER A 41 -5.26 4.85 -4.07
C SER A 41 -6.50 5.21 -3.23
N LYS A 42 -6.45 4.96 -1.92
CA LYS A 42 -7.51 5.35 -0.98
C LYS A 42 -7.53 6.85 -0.69
N ALA A 43 -6.37 7.50 -0.67
CA ALA A 43 -6.25 8.95 -0.45
C ALA A 43 -6.88 9.73 -1.61
N THR A 44 -6.62 9.34 -2.85
CA THR A 44 -7.22 9.95 -4.05
C THR A 44 -8.74 9.84 -4.02
N LEU A 45 -9.29 8.67 -3.68
CA LEU A 45 -10.74 8.50 -3.55
C LEU A 45 -11.34 9.33 -2.41
N LYS A 46 -10.62 9.48 -1.29
CA LYS A 46 -11.05 10.31 -0.16
C LYS A 46 -11.09 11.80 -0.54
N GLU A 47 -10.13 12.26 -1.33
CA GLU A 47 -10.09 13.64 -1.81
C GLU A 47 -11.24 13.95 -2.77
N VAL A 48 -11.51 13.04 -3.72
CA VAL A 48 -12.65 13.17 -4.64
C VAL A 48 -13.97 13.17 -3.87
N LYS A 49 -14.14 12.27 -2.88
CA LYS A 49 -15.35 12.22 -2.05
C LYS A 49 -15.57 13.52 -1.26
N ASN A 50 -14.52 14.09 -0.67
CA ASN A 50 -14.60 15.38 0.02
C ASN A 50 -14.98 16.54 -0.92
N LYS A 51 -14.46 16.54 -2.16
CA LYS A 51 -14.83 17.55 -3.16
C LYS A 51 -16.29 17.40 -3.60
N MET A 52 -16.77 16.16 -3.79
CA MET A 52 -18.18 15.88 -4.10
C MET A 52 -19.12 16.34 -2.99
N ASP A 53 -18.87 16.01 -1.72
CA ASP A 53 -19.75 16.41 -0.60
C ASP A 53 -19.90 17.94 -0.52
N ARG A 54 -18.83 18.68 -0.84
CA ARG A 54 -18.87 20.15 -0.87
C ARG A 54 -19.68 20.66 -2.06
N GLN A 55 -19.55 20.02 -3.22
CA GLN A 55 -20.30 20.36 -4.42
C GLN A 55 -21.79 20.07 -4.26
N THR A 56 -22.16 18.94 -3.66
CA THR A 56 -23.56 18.57 -3.37
C THR A 56 -24.26 19.60 -2.48
N ARG A 57 -23.55 20.19 -1.51
CA ARG A 57 -24.10 21.27 -0.67
C ARG A 57 -24.35 22.56 -1.44
N ILE A 58 -23.45 22.91 -2.37
CA ILE A 58 -23.58 24.09 -3.21
C ILE A 58 -24.71 23.90 -4.23
N ASP A 59 -24.81 22.72 -4.83
CA ASP A 59 -25.89 22.39 -5.78
C ASP A 59 -27.26 22.30 -5.09
N ALA A 60 -27.32 21.84 -3.84
CA ALA A 60 -28.55 21.87 -3.05
C ALA A 60 -29.00 23.31 -2.74
N ALA A 61 -28.07 24.21 -2.41
CA ALA A 61 -28.38 25.63 -2.24
C ALA A 61 -28.81 26.28 -3.56
N LYS A 62 -28.14 25.94 -4.67
CA LYS A 62 -28.43 26.50 -6.00
C LYS A 62 -29.77 26.02 -6.57
N ASN A 63 -30.19 24.79 -6.28
CA ASN A 63 -31.52 24.28 -6.65
C ASN A 63 -32.65 24.94 -5.84
N MET A 64 -32.40 25.34 -4.59
CA MET A 64 -33.39 26.11 -3.81
C MET A 64 -33.58 27.55 -4.31
N GLU A 65 -32.53 28.17 -4.86
CA GLU A 65 -32.62 29.53 -5.43
C GLU A 65 -33.37 29.56 -6.78
N ASN A 66 -33.31 28.50 -7.57
CA ASN A 66 -33.99 28.40 -8.88
C ASN A 66 -35.47 27.96 -8.80
N THR A 67 -36.05 27.90 -7.60
CA THR A 67 -37.46 27.52 -7.35
C THR A 67 -38.31 28.68 -6.78
N LEU A 68 -37.73 29.87 -6.59
CA LEU A 68 -38.43 31.12 -6.18
C LEU A 68 -38.55 32.08 -7.37
#